data_AF-A0A2E4ACZ9-F1
#
_entry.id   AF-A0A2E4ACZ9-F1
#
_cell.length_a   1.000
_cell.length_b   1.000
_cell.length_c   1.000
_cell.angle_alpha   90.00
_cell.angle_beta   90.00
_cell.angle_gamma   90.00
#
_symmetry.space_group_name_H-M   'P 1'
#
loop_
_entity.id
_entity.type
_entity.pdbx_description
1 polymer ?
#
loop_
_entity_poly.entity_id
_entity_poly.type
_entity_poly.pdbx_seq_one_letter_code
_entity_poly.pdbx_strand_id
1 'polypeptide(L)'
;MSERFYSSNEEQRNSPQIKLHQPLPTAILAFFFTPLLGALMISSNWKKLNKPESASKTMLIFYAYLVVLVGSYFAPPISILPIIIVLLLIGFWFNVHHQSKYIKEHDISYTPKSIGKPIMCGLAIIITSYSITIYTKWDFLKAEFSKITEAFVQIQRQQQQKNFTKDDLGKLKQTLSSDIEQLYSENTDGTSTANFELIKNPKNIGEKMTNVMRTRYKEIIDLEKDYDQDLNKIGFSSLMDPKRIQNPGSIKETEMLIDLAIKSATKYKRLNLESYDRVIDGITKLSNGLTDETRQKGDTNRKTISEGCDLEITLIKKMGEIVMHLHQTSGNWELQEDTPVFNNDSDLKEHNLLWSQFEKISVKQDQLNELMEKRMKED
;
A
#
# COMPACT_ATOMS: atom_id res chain seq x y z
N MET A 1 96.51 58.76 -0.97
CA MET A 1 96.25 59.67 -2.11
C MET A 1 95.96 58.80 -3.33
N SER A 2 95.01 59.20 -4.18
CA SER A 2 94.39 58.46 -5.30
C SER A 2 93.28 57.49 -4.86
N GLU A 3 92.07 57.95 -4.57
CA GLU A 3 90.99 58.39 -5.49
C GLU A 3 90.34 57.25 -6.30
N ARG A 4 89.05 57.05 -5.96
CA ARG A 4 87.88 56.87 -6.82
C ARG A 4 87.99 55.88 -7.99
N PHE A 5 87.19 54.81 -7.89
CA PHE A 5 86.13 54.56 -8.87
C PHE A 5 84.91 53.95 -8.15
N TYR A 6 84.00 54.83 -7.73
CA TYR A 6 82.59 54.50 -7.64
C TYR A 6 82.08 54.40 -9.08
N SER A 7 81.83 53.19 -9.58
CA SER A 7 81.02 53.00 -10.78
C SER A 7 79.59 52.73 -10.31
N SER A 8 78.80 53.80 -10.36
CA SER A 8 77.35 53.79 -10.34
C SER A 8 76.78 52.77 -11.32
N ASN A 9 75.96 51.85 -10.82
CA ASN A 9 74.94 51.13 -11.58
C ASN A 9 73.66 51.05 -10.72
N GLU A 10 73.20 52.21 -10.24
CA GLU A 10 71.85 52.41 -9.66
C GLU A 10 70.81 52.79 -10.73
N GLU A 11 71.03 52.40 -11.99
CA GLU A 11 70.04 52.56 -13.06
C GLU A 11 69.65 51.21 -13.69
N GLN A 12 69.25 50.24 -12.86
CA GLN A 12 68.37 49.16 -13.33
C GLN A 12 66.93 49.45 -12.90
N ARG A 13 66.33 50.34 -13.70
CA ARG A 13 64.92 50.42 -14.08
C ARG A 13 63.95 49.72 -13.13
N ASN A 14 63.18 50.54 -12.41
CA ASN A 14 61.80 50.26 -11.99
C ASN A 14 60.95 49.83 -13.20
N SER A 15 61.18 48.62 -13.71
CA SER A 15 60.31 47.99 -14.69
C SER A 15 59.06 47.55 -13.93
N PRO A 16 57.86 47.97 -14.33
CA PRO A 16 56.65 47.65 -13.59
C PRO A 16 56.52 46.13 -13.44
N GLN A 17 56.64 45.63 -12.20
CA GLN A 17 56.51 44.19 -11.94
C GLN A 17 55.16 43.70 -12.45
N ILE A 18 55.20 42.76 -13.38
CA ILE A 18 54.00 42.19 -13.99
C ILE A 18 53.25 41.43 -12.89
N LYS A 19 51.95 41.72 -12.72
CA LYS A 19 51.10 41.00 -11.74
C LYS A 19 50.45 39.79 -12.40
N LEU A 20 50.87 38.59 -12.05
CA LEU A 20 50.34 37.33 -12.60
C LEU A 20 49.65 36.49 -11.51
N HIS A 21 48.66 35.70 -11.91
CA HIS A 21 48.15 34.63 -11.07
C HIS A 21 49.14 33.47 -11.08
N GLN A 22 49.39 32.83 -9.93
CA GLN A 22 50.31 31.69 -9.89
C GLN A 22 49.72 30.52 -10.70
N PRO A 23 50.44 29.95 -11.69
CA PRO A 23 49.88 28.94 -12.58
C PRO A 23 49.35 27.69 -11.86
N LEU A 24 50.12 27.16 -10.89
CA LEU A 24 49.76 25.93 -10.18
C LEU A 24 48.51 26.10 -9.28
N PRO A 25 48.42 27.10 -8.37
CA PRO A 25 47.18 27.37 -7.63
C PRO A 25 45.98 27.63 -8.54
N THR A 26 46.18 28.27 -9.68
CA THR A 26 45.13 28.52 -10.67
C THR A 26 44.61 27.20 -11.27
N ALA A 27 45.47 26.22 -11.52
CA ALA A 27 45.06 24.91 -12.01
C ALA A 27 44.31 24.09 -10.96
N ILE A 28 44.79 24.10 -9.72
CA ILE A 28 44.10 23.45 -8.61
C ILE A 28 42.71 24.07 -8.42
N LEU A 29 42.61 25.40 -8.46
CA LEU A 29 41.34 26.11 -8.40
C LEU A 29 40.38 25.70 -9.54
N ALA A 30 40.90 25.60 -10.76
CA ALA A 30 40.11 25.20 -11.92
C ALA A 30 39.52 23.80 -11.77
N PHE A 31 40.25 22.89 -11.11
CA PHE A 31 39.80 21.54 -10.83
C PHE A 31 38.69 21.49 -9.79
N PHE A 32 38.83 22.24 -8.68
CA PHE A 32 37.86 22.20 -7.58
C PHE A 32 36.62 23.06 -7.79
N PHE A 33 36.72 24.16 -8.54
CA PHE A 33 35.61 25.09 -8.72
C PHE A 33 34.99 25.02 -10.11
N THR A 34 35.72 25.50 -11.11
CA THR A 34 35.31 25.39 -12.50
C THR A 34 36.48 25.70 -13.44
N PRO A 35 36.67 24.91 -14.50
CA PRO A 35 37.62 25.20 -15.58
C PRO A 35 37.43 26.58 -16.21
N LEU A 36 36.22 27.15 -16.14
CA LEU A 36 35.93 28.49 -16.64
C LEU A 36 36.78 29.56 -15.95
N LEU A 37 36.89 29.51 -14.62
CA LEU A 37 37.67 30.49 -13.86
C LEU A 37 39.17 30.31 -14.05
N GLY A 38 39.62 29.05 -14.11
CA GLY A 38 41.00 28.72 -14.44
C GLY A 38 41.42 29.28 -15.80
N ALA A 39 40.59 29.07 -16.82
CA ALA A 39 40.85 29.55 -18.17
C ALA A 39 40.91 31.08 -18.26
N LEU A 40 40.03 31.80 -17.55
CA LEU A 40 40.07 33.27 -17.49
C LEU A 40 41.37 33.78 -16.84
N MET A 41 41.80 33.15 -15.74
CA MET A 41 43.03 33.52 -15.03
C MET A 41 44.29 33.25 -15.86
N ILE A 42 44.39 32.06 -16.47
CA ILE A 42 45.53 31.69 -17.32
C ILE A 42 45.57 32.50 -18.61
N SER A 43 44.42 32.80 -19.23
CA SER A 43 44.34 33.68 -20.39
C SER A 43 44.78 35.11 -20.04
N SER A 44 44.35 35.63 -18.89
CA SER A 44 44.81 36.93 -18.40
C SER A 44 46.33 36.98 -18.19
N ASN A 45 46.94 35.90 -17.72
CA ASN A 45 48.38 35.81 -17.58
C ASN A 45 49.07 35.85 -18.96
N TRP A 46 48.60 35.07 -19.93
CA TRP A 46 49.15 35.08 -21.29
C TRP A 46 49.04 36.45 -21.98
N LYS A 47 47.94 37.17 -21.79
CA LYS A 47 47.79 38.55 -22.29
C LYS A 47 48.84 39.49 -21.70
N LYS A 48 49.11 39.40 -20.40
CA LYS A 48 50.12 40.22 -19.71
C LYS A 48 51.56 39.85 -20.09
N LEU A 49 51.77 38.62 -20.55
CA LEU A 49 53.03 38.14 -21.11
C LEU A 49 53.18 38.46 -22.61
N ASN A 50 52.26 39.25 -23.20
CA ASN A 50 52.24 39.58 -24.63
C ASN A 50 52.21 38.35 -25.56
N LYS A 51 51.51 37.28 -25.14
CA LYS A 51 51.28 36.06 -25.94
C LYS A 51 49.79 35.88 -26.25
N PRO A 52 49.23 36.65 -27.20
CA PRO A 52 47.79 36.64 -27.50
C PRO A 52 47.30 35.30 -28.06
N GLU A 53 48.14 34.57 -28.80
CA GLU A 53 47.79 33.24 -29.34
C GLU A 53 47.53 32.22 -28.24
N SER A 54 48.41 32.15 -27.23
CA SER A 54 48.26 31.27 -26.07
C SER A 54 47.06 31.68 -25.20
N ALA A 55 46.79 32.99 -25.11
CA ALA A 55 45.59 33.50 -24.44
C ALA A 55 44.31 33.05 -25.17
N SER A 56 44.31 33.04 -26.51
CA SER A 56 43.20 32.58 -27.34
C SER A 56 42.96 31.08 -27.20
N LYS A 57 44.01 30.25 -27.26
CA LYS A 57 43.92 28.80 -27.03
C LYS A 57 43.30 28.47 -25.67
N THR A 58 43.68 29.22 -24.63
CA THR A 58 43.09 29.05 -23.29
C THR A 58 41.59 29.43 -23.28
N MET A 59 41.19 30.48 -24.00
CA MET A 59 39.78 30.87 -24.12
C MET A 59 38.96 29.87 -24.95
N LEU A 60 39.56 29.16 -25.91
CA LEU A 60 38.86 28.09 -26.61
C LEU A 60 38.42 26.98 -25.65
N ILE A 61 39.27 26.62 -24.68
CA ILE A 61 38.94 25.65 -23.63
C ILE A 61 37.80 26.16 -22.75
N PHE A 62 37.80 27.47 -22.43
CA PHE A 62 36.69 28.11 -21.73
C PHE A 62 35.36 27.94 -22.48
N TYR A 63 35.32 28.29 -23.76
CA TYR A 63 34.09 28.19 -24.55
C TYR A 63 33.64 26.75 -24.76
N ALA A 64 34.57 25.83 -25.01
CA ALA A 64 34.27 24.40 -25.12
C ALA A 64 33.64 23.87 -23.82
N TYR A 65 34.21 24.22 -22.66
CA TYR A 65 33.63 23.83 -21.38
C TYR A 65 32.27 24.47 -21.13
N LEU A 66 32.09 25.74 -21.50
CA LEU A 66 30.80 26.43 -21.35
C LEU A 66 29.70 25.77 -22.19
N VAL A 67 30.01 25.38 -23.43
CA VAL A 67 29.07 24.65 -24.31
C VAL A 67 28.70 23.30 -23.70
N VAL A 68 29.67 22.55 -23.16
CA VAL A 68 29.40 21.27 -22.48
C VAL A 68 28.52 21.47 -21.24
N LEU A 69 28.81 22.49 -20.43
CA LEU A 69 28.03 22.83 -19.24
C LEU A 69 26.58 23.19 -19.60
N VAL A 70 26.39 24.11 -20.55
CA VAL A 70 25.06 24.52 -21.01
C VAL A 70 24.31 23.33 -21.65
N GLY A 71 24.98 22.56 -22.51
CA GLY A 71 24.40 21.38 -23.14
C GLY A 71 23.98 20.31 -22.14
N SER A 72 24.71 20.18 -21.01
CA SER A 72 24.38 19.19 -19.96
C SER A 72 23.04 19.42 -19.27
N TYR A 73 22.50 20.65 -19.31
CA TYR A 73 21.17 20.96 -18.78
C TYR A 73 20.04 20.41 -19.67
N PHE A 74 20.27 20.35 -20.98
CA PHE A 74 19.27 19.92 -21.96
C PHE A 74 19.46 18.47 -22.40
N ALA A 75 20.65 17.91 -22.20
CA ALA A 75 20.93 16.53 -22.55
C ALA A 75 20.35 15.55 -21.49
N PRO A 76 19.85 14.38 -21.93
CA PRO A 76 19.66 13.24 -21.04
C PRO A 76 20.96 12.95 -20.27
N PRO A 77 20.92 12.26 -19.11
CA PRO A 77 22.12 11.81 -18.42
C PRO A 77 22.87 10.78 -19.30
N ILE A 78 23.68 11.27 -20.23
CA ILE A 78 24.48 10.47 -21.18
C ILE A 78 25.88 10.26 -20.59
N SER A 79 26.40 9.05 -20.74
CA SER A 79 27.70 8.57 -20.21
C SER A 79 28.94 9.30 -20.75
N ILE A 80 28.82 10.11 -21.81
CA ILE A 80 29.96 10.68 -22.55
C ILE A 80 30.38 12.06 -22.01
N LEU A 81 29.48 12.81 -21.36
CA LEU A 81 29.79 14.16 -20.85
C LEU A 81 30.96 14.19 -19.85
N PRO A 82 31.09 13.24 -18.89
CA PRO A 82 32.25 13.20 -17.99
C PRO A 82 33.58 13.01 -18.74
N ILE A 83 33.59 12.21 -19.81
CA ILE A 83 34.78 11.97 -20.62
C ILE A 83 35.23 13.27 -21.30
N ILE A 84 34.29 14.02 -21.88
CA ILE A 84 34.58 15.31 -22.52
C ILE A 84 35.13 16.31 -21.49
N ILE A 85 34.55 16.37 -20.28
CA ILE A 85 35.05 17.24 -19.20
C ILE A 85 36.47 16.88 -18.80
N VAL A 86 36.80 15.59 -18.65
CA VAL A 86 38.15 15.13 -18.33
C VAL A 86 39.14 15.51 -19.43
N LEU A 87 38.79 15.33 -20.70
CA LEU A 87 39.64 15.74 -21.82
C LEU A 87 39.91 17.25 -21.85
N LEU A 88 38.89 18.06 -21.55
CA LEU A 88 39.04 19.52 -21.44
C LEU A 88 39.93 19.92 -20.26
N LEU A 89 39.82 19.23 -19.12
CA LEU A 89 40.70 19.43 -17.95
C LEU A 89 42.17 19.08 -18.27
N ILE A 90 42.40 17.98 -18.99
CA ILE A 90 43.75 17.59 -19.44
C ILE A 90 44.32 18.66 -20.38
N GLY A 91 43.55 19.11 -21.37
CA GLY A 91 43.96 20.18 -22.29
C GLY A 91 44.25 21.51 -21.56
N PHE A 92 43.47 21.81 -20.51
CA PHE A 92 43.70 22.97 -19.66
C PHE A 92 45.00 22.83 -18.85
N TRP A 93 45.26 21.66 -18.28
CA TRP A 93 46.47 21.38 -17.52
C TRP A 93 47.74 21.57 -18.36
N PHE A 94 47.74 21.10 -19.61
CA PHE A 94 48.84 21.34 -20.53
C PHE A 94 49.09 22.83 -20.79
N ASN A 95 48.04 23.65 -20.91
CA ASN A 95 48.18 25.11 -21.07
C ASN A 95 48.79 25.78 -19.83
N VAL A 96 48.41 25.34 -18.63
CA VAL A 96 49.00 25.82 -17.38
C VAL A 96 50.48 25.44 -17.30
N HIS A 97 50.79 24.18 -17.61
CA HIS A 97 52.17 23.69 -17.59
C HIS A 97 53.05 24.47 -18.58
N HIS A 98 52.56 24.73 -19.79
CA HIS A 98 53.25 25.55 -20.78
C HIS A 98 53.51 26.99 -20.27
N GLN A 99 52.55 27.59 -19.57
CA GLN A 99 52.74 28.92 -18.97
C GLN A 99 53.80 28.91 -17.87
N SER A 100 53.77 27.90 -17.00
CA SER A 100 54.77 27.73 -15.94
C SER A 100 56.18 27.56 -16.51
N LYS A 101 56.32 26.71 -17.53
CA LYS A 101 57.57 26.49 -18.25
C LYS A 101 58.08 27.78 -18.90
N TYR A 102 57.21 28.52 -19.60
CA TYR A 102 57.56 29.78 -20.25
C TYR A 102 58.08 30.84 -19.26
N ILE A 103 57.40 31.00 -18.12
CA ILE A 103 57.81 31.93 -17.04
C ILE A 103 59.20 31.56 -16.50
N LYS A 104 59.47 30.26 -16.31
CA LYS A 104 60.76 29.76 -15.81
C LYS A 104 61.90 29.93 -16.83
N GLU A 105 61.65 29.63 -18.10
CA GLU A 105 62.68 29.69 -19.16
C GLU A 105 63.11 31.13 -19.49
N HIS A 106 62.22 32.11 -19.30
CA HIS A 106 62.49 33.52 -19.59
C HIS A 106 62.81 34.34 -18.33
N ASP A 107 63.02 33.68 -17.19
CA ASP A 107 63.33 34.29 -15.88
C ASP A 107 62.43 35.49 -15.52
N ILE A 108 61.11 35.32 -15.73
CA ILE A 108 60.14 36.41 -15.58
C ILE A 108 59.81 36.59 -14.09
N SER A 109 60.32 37.66 -13.49
CA SER A 109 59.94 38.09 -12.14
C SER A 109 58.53 38.70 -12.12
N TYR A 110 57.66 38.25 -11.21
CA TYR A 110 56.28 38.70 -11.12
C TYR A 110 55.76 38.76 -9.67
N THR A 111 54.80 39.65 -9.41
CA THR A 111 54.10 39.70 -8.12
C THR A 111 52.83 38.82 -8.17
N PRO A 112 52.64 37.86 -7.25
CA PRO A 112 51.43 37.05 -7.19
C PRO A 112 50.16 37.88 -7.00
N LYS A 113 49.16 37.65 -7.86
CA LYS A 113 47.83 38.27 -7.74
C LYS A 113 46.90 37.39 -6.90
N SER A 114 46.16 38.00 -5.97
CA SER A 114 45.18 37.32 -5.11
C SER A 114 44.16 36.50 -5.91
N ILE A 115 43.83 35.32 -5.39
CA ILE A 115 42.87 34.35 -5.94
C ILE A 115 41.53 34.31 -5.20
N GLY A 116 41.35 35.14 -4.16
CA GLY A 116 40.14 35.13 -3.32
C GLY A 116 38.86 35.50 -4.07
N LYS A 117 38.90 36.51 -4.96
CA LYS A 117 37.74 36.90 -5.78
C LYS A 117 37.31 35.76 -6.74
N PRO A 118 38.24 35.12 -7.48
CA PRO A 118 37.92 33.91 -8.25
C PRO A 118 37.27 32.80 -7.43
N ILE A 119 37.76 32.50 -6.23
CA ILE A 119 37.17 31.46 -5.35
C ILE A 119 35.69 31.76 -5.06
N MET A 120 35.39 33.01 -4.67
CA MET A 120 34.00 33.42 -4.38
C MET A 120 33.09 33.31 -5.61
N CYS A 121 33.58 33.72 -6.78
CA CYS A 121 32.83 33.54 -8.03
C CYS A 121 32.61 32.05 -8.34
N GLY A 122 33.60 31.19 -8.07
CA GLY A 122 33.52 29.75 -8.31
C GLY A 122 32.45 29.09 -7.44
N LEU A 123 32.44 29.41 -6.15
CA LEU A 123 31.41 28.94 -5.22
C LEU A 123 30.01 29.37 -5.66
N ALA A 124 29.84 30.64 -6.07
CA ALA A 124 28.55 31.13 -6.56
C ALA A 124 28.08 30.34 -7.79
N ILE A 125 28.96 30.09 -8.76
CA ILE A 125 28.65 29.30 -9.96
C ILE A 125 28.25 27.86 -9.59
N ILE A 126 28.96 27.20 -8.69
CA ILE A 126 28.64 25.84 -8.24
C ILE A 126 27.26 25.80 -7.57
N ILE A 127 27.01 26.70 -6.63
CA ILE A 127 25.73 26.75 -5.90
C ILE A 127 24.59 26.98 -6.89
N THR A 128 24.69 27.99 -7.75
CA THR A 128 23.65 28.31 -8.73
C THR A 128 23.43 27.18 -9.73
N SER A 129 24.51 26.61 -10.29
CA SER A 129 24.41 25.50 -11.25
C SER A 129 23.77 24.25 -10.63
N TYR A 130 24.11 23.93 -9.38
CA TYR A 130 23.54 22.80 -8.65
C TYR A 130 22.05 23.01 -8.34
N SER A 131 21.67 24.21 -7.87
CA SER A 131 20.28 24.56 -7.63
C SER A 131 19.43 24.48 -8.90
N ILE A 132 19.95 24.99 -10.04
CA ILE A 132 19.27 24.89 -11.34
C ILE A 132 19.13 23.41 -11.75
N THR A 133 20.19 22.61 -11.59
CA THR A 133 20.13 21.18 -11.95
C THR A 133 19.05 20.45 -11.15
N ILE A 134 19.00 20.65 -9.84
CA ILE A 134 17.94 20.09 -8.97
C ILE A 134 16.57 20.53 -9.44
N TYR A 135 16.37 21.82 -9.69
CA TYR A 135 15.10 22.35 -10.13
C TYR A 135 14.66 21.77 -11.48
N THR A 136 15.55 21.74 -12.48
CA THR A 136 15.24 21.23 -13.83
C THR A 136 15.02 19.72 -13.89
N LYS A 137 15.60 18.95 -12.96
CA LYS A 137 15.50 17.49 -12.91
C LYS A 137 14.65 16.98 -11.76
N TRP A 138 13.88 17.87 -11.13
CA TRP A 138 13.07 17.56 -9.96
C TRP A 138 12.05 16.45 -10.22
N ASP A 139 11.41 16.48 -11.39
CA ASP A 139 10.40 15.47 -11.76
C ASP A 139 11.04 14.10 -12.06
N PHE A 140 12.24 14.08 -12.66
CA PHE A 140 13.01 12.86 -12.85
C PHE A 140 13.47 12.27 -11.50
N LEU A 141 13.96 13.12 -10.59
CA LEU A 141 14.36 12.69 -9.25
C LEU A 141 13.17 12.15 -8.47
N LYS A 142 12.01 12.81 -8.51
CA LYS A 142 10.77 12.30 -7.91
C LYS A 142 10.37 10.94 -8.47
N ALA A 143 10.46 10.75 -9.79
CA ALA A 143 10.13 9.48 -10.43
C ALA A 143 11.06 8.35 -9.96
N GLU A 144 12.36 8.60 -9.85
CA GLU A 144 13.33 7.61 -9.35
C GLU A 144 13.17 7.35 -7.84
N PHE A 145 12.91 8.38 -7.04
CA PHE A 145 12.59 8.21 -5.61
C PHE A 145 11.28 7.42 -5.41
N SER A 146 10.27 7.59 -6.27
CA SER A 146 9.06 6.77 -6.23
C SER A 146 9.38 5.30 -6.45
N LYS A 147 10.19 4.96 -7.46
CA LYS A 147 10.62 3.58 -7.74
C LYS A 147 11.39 2.97 -6.56
N ILE A 148 12.28 3.75 -5.92
CA ILE A 148 13.04 3.29 -4.74
C ILE A 148 12.08 3.08 -3.56
N THR A 149 11.12 3.98 -3.34
CA THR A 149 10.12 3.86 -2.27
C THR A 149 9.24 2.63 -2.49
N GLU A 150 8.81 2.39 -3.73
CA GLU A 150 8.07 1.19 -4.13
C GLU A 150 8.89 -0.07 -3.92
N ALA A 151 10.17 -0.08 -4.30
CA ALA A 151 11.08 -1.20 -4.06
C ALA A 151 11.29 -1.44 -2.55
N PHE A 152 11.39 -0.38 -1.74
CA PHE A 152 11.52 -0.48 -0.28
C PHE A 152 10.25 -1.05 0.36
N VAL A 153 9.08 -0.61 -0.10
CA VAL A 153 7.78 -1.16 0.31
C VAL A 153 7.66 -2.63 -0.09
N GLN A 154 8.12 -3.01 -1.29
CA GLN A 154 8.16 -4.41 -1.71
C GLN A 154 9.12 -5.25 -0.86
N ILE A 155 10.31 -4.74 -0.55
CA ILE A 155 11.28 -5.41 0.34
C ILE A 155 10.71 -5.58 1.75
N GLN A 156 10.03 -4.56 2.28
CA GLN A 156 9.37 -4.63 3.58
C GLN A 156 8.21 -5.64 3.58
N ARG A 157 7.42 -5.71 2.49
CA ARG A 157 6.38 -6.73 2.29
C ARG A 157 6.97 -8.15 2.16
N GLN A 158 8.10 -8.30 1.46
CA GLN A 158 8.82 -9.56 1.36
C GLN A 158 9.41 -9.99 2.71
N GLN A 159 9.90 -9.06 3.53
CA GLN A 159 10.33 -9.36 4.90
C GLN A 159 9.16 -9.77 5.80
N GLN A 160 7.97 -9.18 5.62
CA GLN A 160 6.77 -9.64 6.34
C GLN A 160 6.31 -11.04 5.89
N GLN A 161 6.44 -11.38 4.60
CA GLN A 161 6.16 -12.74 4.11
C GLN A 161 7.21 -13.77 4.56
N LYS A 162 8.50 -13.40 4.65
CA LYS A 162 9.56 -14.29 5.15
C LYS A 162 9.41 -14.69 6.63
N ASN A 163 8.57 -13.98 7.39
CA ASN A 163 8.30 -14.26 8.79
C ASN A 163 6.99 -15.05 9.02
N PHE A 164 6.33 -15.55 7.97
CA PHE A 164 5.25 -16.53 8.13
C PHE A 164 5.84 -17.93 7.99
N THR A 165 6.35 -18.46 9.09
CA THR A 165 6.99 -19.77 9.11
C THR A 165 5.95 -20.89 9.06
N LYS A 166 6.37 -22.11 8.71
CA LYS A 166 5.49 -23.30 8.85
C LYS A 166 4.97 -23.47 10.30
N ASP A 167 5.76 -23.05 11.28
CA ASP A 167 5.38 -23.07 12.70
C ASP A 167 4.24 -22.08 13.00
N ASP A 168 4.30 -20.88 12.42
CA ASP A 168 3.23 -19.87 12.54
C ASP A 168 1.93 -20.33 11.87
N LEU A 169 2.02 -21.01 10.72
CA LEU A 169 0.85 -21.60 10.07
C LEU A 169 0.26 -22.75 10.91
N GLY A 170 1.10 -23.59 11.51
CA GLY A 170 0.66 -24.66 12.41
C GLY A 170 -0.07 -24.12 13.64
N LYS A 171 0.50 -23.10 14.29
CA LYS A 171 -0.13 -22.40 15.42
C LYS A 171 -1.43 -21.71 15.02
N LEU A 172 -1.48 -21.07 13.86
CA LEU A 172 -2.70 -20.46 13.33
C LEU A 172 -3.79 -21.51 13.17
N LYS A 173 -3.50 -22.64 12.50
CA LYS A 173 -4.46 -23.74 12.32
C LYS A 173 -4.97 -24.26 13.67
N GLN A 174 -4.07 -24.57 14.59
CA GLN A 174 -4.45 -25.06 15.92
C GLN A 174 -5.34 -24.06 16.68
N THR A 175 -5.00 -22.77 16.63
CA THR A 175 -5.79 -21.71 17.29
C THR A 175 -7.17 -21.59 16.66
N LEU A 176 -7.25 -21.58 15.32
CA LEU A 176 -8.52 -21.48 14.61
C LEU A 176 -9.41 -22.72 14.82
N SER A 177 -8.84 -23.92 14.83
CA SER A 177 -9.59 -25.15 15.14
C SER A 177 -10.18 -25.11 16.55
N SER A 178 -9.40 -24.70 17.55
CA SER A 178 -9.90 -24.52 18.92
C SER A 178 -10.99 -23.45 19.00
N ASP A 179 -10.83 -22.34 18.29
CA ASP A 179 -11.84 -21.27 18.26
C ASP A 179 -13.14 -21.76 17.57
N ILE A 180 -13.04 -22.60 16.53
CA ILE A 180 -14.19 -23.22 15.86
C ILE A 180 -14.92 -24.20 16.80
N GLU A 181 -14.17 -25.06 17.51
CA GLU A 181 -14.76 -25.96 18.50
C GLU A 181 -15.51 -25.18 19.60
N GLN A 182 -14.98 -24.04 20.02
CA GLN A 182 -15.66 -23.17 20.99
C GLN A 182 -16.89 -22.48 20.38
N LEU A 183 -16.87 -22.10 19.10
CA LEU A 183 -18.02 -21.48 18.43
C LEU A 183 -19.23 -22.43 18.45
N TYR A 184 -18.99 -23.71 18.20
CA TYR A 184 -20.01 -24.77 18.13
C TYR A 184 -20.23 -25.53 19.45
N SER A 185 -19.49 -25.20 20.52
CA SER A 185 -19.79 -25.75 21.84
C SER A 185 -21.05 -25.06 22.37
N GLU A 186 -22.20 -25.71 22.18
CA GLU A 186 -23.48 -25.23 22.69
C GLU A 186 -23.55 -25.35 24.22
N ASN A 187 -24.18 -24.36 24.86
CA ASN A 187 -24.70 -24.54 26.20
C ASN A 187 -25.99 -25.38 26.17
N THR A 188 -26.47 -25.80 27.34
CA THR A 188 -27.72 -26.55 27.50
C THR A 188 -28.98 -25.86 26.92
N ASP A 189 -28.90 -24.59 26.57
CA ASP A 189 -29.99 -23.79 25.97
C ASP A 189 -29.83 -23.54 24.46
N GLY A 190 -28.84 -24.14 23.81
CA GLY A 190 -28.58 -23.99 22.37
C GLY A 190 -27.94 -22.65 21.99
N THR A 191 -27.59 -21.79 22.94
CA THR A 191 -26.92 -20.51 22.65
C THR A 191 -25.40 -20.61 22.80
N SER A 192 -24.66 -20.03 21.84
CA SER A 192 -23.21 -19.91 21.95
C SER A 192 -22.83 -18.75 22.86
N THR A 193 -22.13 -19.03 23.97
CA THR A 193 -21.52 -18.00 24.84
C THR A 193 -20.05 -17.75 24.53
N ALA A 194 -19.58 -18.17 23.36
CA ALA A 194 -18.18 -18.04 22.99
C ALA A 194 -17.76 -16.57 22.96
N ASN A 195 -16.75 -16.23 23.75
CA ASN A 195 -16.17 -14.89 23.77
C ASN A 195 -14.74 -14.97 23.26
N PHE A 196 -14.53 -14.45 22.05
CA PHE A 196 -13.23 -14.44 21.40
C PHE A 196 -12.47 -13.16 21.71
N GLU A 197 -11.46 -13.25 22.57
CA GLU A 197 -10.59 -12.12 22.84
C GLU A 197 -9.66 -11.82 21.65
N LEU A 198 -9.65 -10.57 21.19
CA LEU A 198 -8.73 -10.12 20.16
C LEU A 198 -7.31 -10.00 20.73
N ILE A 199 -6.32 -10.45 19.96
CA ILE A 199 -4.90 -10.33 20.30
C ILE A 199 -4.54 -8.84 20.29
N LYS A 200 -4.16 -8.32 21.47
CA LYS A 200 -3.71 -6.93 21.64
C LYS A 200 -2.32 -6.77 21.02
N ASN A 201 -2.21 -5.95 19.97
CA ASN A 201 -0.99 -5.67 19.21
C ASN A 201 -0.42 -6.89 18.44
N PRO A 202 -1.12 -7.36 17.38
CA PRO A 202 -0.68 -8.54 16.62
C PRO A 202 0.63 -8.27 15.87
N LYS A 203 1.64 -9.10 16.13
CA LYS A 203 3.04 -8.94 15.68
C LYS A 203 3.31 -9.61 14.34
N ASN A 204 2.59 -10.69 14.02
CA ASN A 204 2.79 -11.47 12.79
C ASN A 204 1.48 -11.60 11.98
N ILE A 205 1.57 -12.13 10.75
CA ILE A 205 0.42 -12.31 9.86
C ILE A 205 -0.58 -13.31 10.44
N GLY A 206 -0.12 -14.35 11.14
CA GLY A 206 -0.97 -15.33 11.80
C GLY A 206 -1.87 -14.69 12.86
N GLU A 207 -1.30 -13.92 13.78
CA GLU A 207 -2.08 -13.21 14.81
C GLU A 207 -3.06 -12.20 14.23
N LYS A 208 -2.68 -11.52 13.13
CA LYS A 208 -3.62 -10.64 12.40
C LYS A 208 -4.77 -11.44 11.78
N MET A 209 -4.47 -12.62 11.22
CA MET A 209 -5.46 -13.52 10.66
C MET A 209 -6.40 -14.07 11.72
N THR A 210 -5.87 -14.45 12.89
CA THR A 210 -6.66 -14.85 14.06
C THR A 210 -7.64 -13.74 14.46
N ASN A 211 -7.19 -12.48 14.51
CA ASN A 211 -8.10 -11.37 14.82
C ASN A 211 -9.20 -11.18 13.76
N VAL A 212 -8.91 -11.38 12.47
CA VAL A 212 -9.94 -11.34 11.40
C VAL A 212 -10.98 -12.44 11.63
N MET A 213 -10.55 -13.67 11.90
CA MET A 213 -11.46 -14.79 12.14
C MET A 213 -12.26 -14.64 13.43
N ARG A 214 -11.63 -14.23 14.54
CA ARG A 214 -12.33 -13.98 15.82
C ARG A 214 -13.36 -12.86 15.71
N THR A 215 -13.07 -11.83 14.92
CA THR A 215 -14.05 -10.78 14.61
C THR A 215 -15.26 -11.38 13.90
N ARG A 216 -15.05 -12.26 12.93
CA ARG A 216 -16.14 -12.97 12.24
C ARG A 216 -16.97 -13.83 13.18
N TYR A 217 -16.33 -14.64 14.03
CA TYR A 217 -17.05 -15.51 14.96
C TYR A 217 -17.91 -14.70 15.91
N LYS A 218 -17.38 -13.58 16.41
CA LYS A 218 -18.18 -12.63 17.20
C LYS A 218 -19.35 -12.07 16.41
N GLU A 219 -19.13 -11.63 15.16
CA GLU A 219 -20.20 -11.12 14.30
C GLU A 219 -21.27 -12.19 14.02
N ILE A 220 -20.92 -13.48 13.89
CA ILE A 220 -21.90 -14.57 13.73
C ILE A 220 -22.81 -14.65 14.96
N ILE A 221 -22.21 -14.72 16.15
CA ILE A 221 -22.94 -14.82 17.43
C ILE A 221 -23.84 -13.60 17.64
N ASP A 222 -23.30 -12.39 17.40
CA ASP A 222 -24.05 -11.15 17.55
C ASP A 222 -25.24 -11.11 16.55
N LEU A 223 -25.03 -11.54 15.30
CA LEU A 223 -26.09 -11.58 14.28
C LEU A 223 -27.19 -12.60 14.60
N GLU A 224 -26.83 -13.78 15.11
CA GLU A 224 -27.78 -14.81 15.53
C GLU A 224 -28.64 -14.32 16.70
N LYS A 225 -27.99 -13.77 17.73
CA LYS A 225 -28.69 -13.19 18.88
C LYS A 225 -29.62 -12.05 18.47
N ASP A 226 -29.15 -11.15 17.60
CA ASP A 226 -29.95 -10.03 17.12
C ASP A 226 -31.13 -10.51 16.25
N TYR A 227 -30.96 -11.59 15.48
CA TYR A 227 -32.03 -12.23 14.71
C TYR A 227 -33.13 -12.80 15.63
N ASP A 228 -32.74 -13.56 16.65
CA ASP A 228 -33.68 -14.10 17.64
C ASP A 228 -34.41 -13.00 18.40
N GLN A 229 -33.72 -11.92 18.76
CA GLN A 229 -34.34 -10.76 19.39
C GLN A 229 -35.37 -10.09 18.49
N ASP A 230 -35.06 -9.92 17.19
CA ASP A 230 -36.01 -9.36 16.23
C ASP A 230 -37.23 -10.29 16.05
N LEU A 231 -37.05 -11.61 15.94
CA LEU A 231 -38.16 -12.57 15.86
C LEU A 231 -39.03 -12.57 17.11
N ASN A 232 -38.42 -12.54 18.30
CA ASN A 232 -39.13 -12.45 19.58
C ASN A 232 -39.92 -11.15 19.71
N LYS A 233 -39.33 -10.01 19.28
CA LYS A 233 -40.00 -8.71 19.28
C LYS A 233 -41.19 -8.65 18.32
N ILE A 234 -41.09 -9.34 17.18
CA ILE A 234 -42.21 -9.50 16.23
C ILE A 234 -43.32 -10.35 16.87
N GLY A 235 -43.02 -11.20 17.85
CA GLY A 235 -43.96 -12.17 18.41
C GLY A 235 -44.08 -13.42 17.55
N PHE A 236 -43.02 -13.77 16.80
CA PHE A 236 -43.03 -14.88 15.86
C PHE A 236 -43.35 -16.24 16.51
N SER A 237 -43.00 -16.42 17.79
CA SER A 237 -43.37 -17.61 18.57
C SER A 237 -44.88 -17.83 18.68
N SER A 238 -45.69 -16.77 18.57
CA SER A 238 -47.15 -16.88 18.56
C SER A 238 -47.72 -17.36 17.22
N LEU A 239 -46.89 -17.47 16.17
CA LEU A 239 -47.38 -17.82 14.83
C LEU A 239 -48.14 -19.15 14.83
N MET A 240 -47.65 -20.12 15.61
CA MET A 240 -48.22 -21.47 15.74
C MET A 240 -49.22 -21.60 16.91
N ASP A 241 -49.59 -20.53 17.61
CA ASP A 241 -50.54 -20.60 18.74
C ASP A 241 -51.95 -21.02 18.25
N PRO A 242 -52.45 -22.21 18.61
CA PRO A 242 -53.75 -22.70 18.13
C PRO A 242 -54.91 -21.78 18.46
N LYS A 243 -54.89 -21.12 19.64
CA LYS A 243 -55.97 -20.21 20.06
C LYS A 243 -56.01 -18.97 19.20
N ARG A 244 -54.83 -18.45 18.83
CA ARG A 244 -54.70 -17.33 17.89
C ARG A 244 -55.17 -17.74 16.51
N ILE A 245 -54.78 -18.93 16.05
CA ILE A 245 -55.13 -19.44 14.72
C ILE A 245 -56.64 -19.65 14.57
N GLN A 246 -57.32 -20.14 15.61
CA GLN A 246 -58.76 -20.36 15.58
C GLN A 246 -59.59 -19.07 15.55
N ASN A 247 -59.02 -17.92 15.96
CA ASN A 247 -59.71 -16.63 15.89
C ASN A 247 -59.72 -16.10 14.43
N PRO A 248 -60.88 -15.96 13.76
CA PRO A 248 -60.92 -15.50 12.37
C PRO A 248 -60.38 -14.06 12.19
N GLY A 249 -60.39 -13.24 13.24
CA GLY A 249 -59.90 -11.86 13.20
C GLY A 249 -58.38 -11.71 13.14
N SER A 250 -57.61 -12.77 13.43
CA SER A 250 -56.14 -12.72 13.51
C SER A 250 -55.43 -13.13 12.21
N ILE A 251 -56.15 -13.45 11.13
CA ILE A 251 -55.52 -13.81 9.84
C ILE A 251 -54.60 -12.68 9.31
N LYS A 252 -55.02 -11.42 9.42
CA LYS A 252 -54.21 -10.26 9.03
C LYS A 252 -52.97 -10.10 9.91
N GLU A 253 -53.08 -10.47 11.18
CA GLU A 253 -51.94 -10.50 12.10
C GLU A 253 -50.95 -11.60 11.69
N THR A 254 -51.42 -12.78 11.31
CA THR A 254 -50.58 -13.86 10.76
C THR A 254 -49.82 -13.42 9.51
N GLU A 255 -50.50 -12.81 8.54
CA GLU A 255 -49.85 -12.29 7.33
C GLU A 255 -48.76 -11.26 7.68
N MET A 256 -49.04 -10.36 8.62
CA MET A 256 -48.09 -9.37 9.11
C MET A 256 -46.89 -10.02 9.80
N LEU A 257 -47.10 -11.00 10.67
CA LEU A 257 -46.03 -11.72 11.37
C LEU A 257 -45.09 -12.43 10.38
N ILE A 258 -45.64 -13.09 9.36
CA ILE A 258 -44.88 -13.78 8.31
C ILE A 258 -44.05 -12.76 7.50
N ASP A 259 -44.66 -11.66 7.07
CA ASP A 259 -43.96 -10.61 6.30
C ASP A 259 -42.82 -9.98 7.11
N LEU A 260 -43.05 -9.69 8.40
CA LEU A 260 -42.02 -9.17 9.29
C LEU A 260 -40.90 -10.18 9.53
N ALA A 261 -41.21 -11.46 9.70
CA ALA A 261 -40.21 -12.52 9.86
C ALA A 261 -39.35 -12.69 8.59
N ILE A 262 -39.97 -12.68 7.40
CA ILE A 262 -39.25 -12.72 6.11
C ILE A 262 -38.33 -11.50 5.96
N LYS A 263 -38.81 -10.30 6.33
CA LYS A 263 -38.00 -9.08 6.33
C LYS A 263 -36.82 -9.18 7.28
N SER A 264 -37.02 -9.75 8.47
CA SER A 264 -35.94 -10.02 9.44
C SER A 264 -34.91 -10.99 8.85
N ALA A 265 -35.32 -12.16 8.39
CA ALA A 265 -34.44 -13.16 7.78
C ALA A 265 -33.66 -12.59 6.58
N THR A 266 -34.31 -11.77 5.74
CA THR A 266 -33.66 -11.10 4.60
C THR A 266 -32.62 -10.07 5.05
N LYS A 267 -32.92 -9.30 6.10
CA LYS A 267 -31.96 -8.35 6.72
C LYS A 267 -30.72 -9.10 7.22
N TYR A 268 -30.89 -10.19 7.97
CA TYR A 268 -29.76 -10.93 8.54
C TYR A 268 -28.99 -11.73 7.49
N LYS A 269 -29.64 -12.23 6.43
CA LYS A 269 -28.94 -12.75 5.24
C LYS A 269 -27.93 -11.74 4.70
N ARG A 270 -28.38 -10.51 4.45
CA ARG A 270 -27.52 -9.44 3.91
C ARG A 270 -26.36 -9.13 4.86
N LEU A 271 -26.63 -8.95 6.15
CA LEU A 271 -25.60 -8.64 7.15
C LEU A 271 -24.58 -9.78 7.30
N ASN A 272 -25.03 -11.04 7.22
CA ASN A 272 -24.18 -12.22 7.30
C ASN A 272 -23.23 -12.31 6.09
N LEU A 273 -23.75 -12.04 4.88
CA LEU A 273 -22.93 -11.98 3.67
C LEU A 273 -21.94 -10.80 3.69
N GLU A 274 -22.36 -9.62 4.16
CA GLU A 274 -21.47 -8.47 4.31
C GLU A 274 -20.35 -8.72 5.33
N SER A 275 -20.66 -9.41 6.42
CA SER A 275 -19.67 -9.87 7.41
C SER A 275 -18.67 -10.84 6.77
N TYR A 276 -19.15 -11.81 5.99
CA TYR A 276 -18.28 -12.73 5.25
C TYR A 276 -17.37 -12.00 4.24
N ASP A 277 -17.93 -11.06 3.48
CA ASP A 277 -17.17 -10.28 2.49
C ASP A 277 -16.05 -9.45 3.17
N ARG A 278 -16.29 -8.89 4.37
CA ARG A 278 -15.25 -8.21 5.17
C ARG A 278 -14.12 -9.14 5.58
N VAL A 279 -14.42 -10.40 5.88
CA VAL A 279 -13.40 -11.42 6.21
C VAL A 279 -12.54 -11.71 5.01
N ILE A 280 -13.14 -11.97 3.85
CA ILE A 280 -12.41 -12.24 2.61
C ILE A 280 -11.51 -11.06 2.24
N ASP A 281 -11.99 -9.83 2.38
CA ASP A 281 -11.20 -8.61 2.18
C ASP A 281 -10.05 -8.52 3.20
N GLY A 282 -10.30 -8.86 4.46
CA GLY A 282 -9.30 -8.90 5.52
C GLY A 282 -8.18 -9.90 5.23
N ILE A 283 -8.55 -11.13 4.85
CA ILE A 283 -7.62 -12.18 4.45
C ILE A 283 -6.81 -11.72 3.24
N THR A 284 -7.48 -11.21 2.19
CA THR A 284 -6.84 -10.76 0.95
C THR A 284 -5.79 -9.67 1.20
N LYS A 285 -6.09 -8.70 2.07
CA LYS A 285 -5.16 -7.62 2.45
C LYS A 285 -3.96 -8.16 3.22
N LEU A 286 -4.14 -9.18 4.06
CA LEU A 286 -3.07 -9.80 4.84
C LEU A 286 -2.20 -10.76 4.03
N SER A 287 -2.76 -11.43 3.02
CA SER A 287 -2.07 -12.42 2.19
C SER A 287 -1.40 -11.84 0.93
N ASN A 288 -1.51 -10.53 0.67
CA ASN A 288 -1.12 -9.88 -0.59
C ASN A 288 -1.84 -10.47 -1.82
N GLY A 289 -3.12 -10.80 -1.66
CA GLY A 289 -3.93 -11.48 -2.66
C GLY A 289 -4.24 -12.93 -2.29
N LEU A 290 -5.36 -13.44 -2.79
CA LEU A 290 -5.73 -14.84 -2.65
C LEU A 290 -5.21 -15.63 -3.85
N THR A 291 -4.79 -16.88 -3.61
CA THR A 291 -4.63 -17.84 -4.72
C THR A 291 -5.99 -18.12 -5.34
N ASP A 292 -6.02 -18.59 -6.59
CA ASP A 292 -7.27 -18.94 -7.26
C ASP A 292 -8.04 -20.02 -6.48
N GLU A 293 -7.33 -20.98 -5.89
CA GLU A 293 -7.91 -22.01 -5.03
C GLU A 293 -8.59 -21.39 -3.79
N THR A 294 -7.90 -20.50 -3.06
CA THR A 294 -8.48 -19.86 -1.87
C THR A 294 -9.67 -18.96 -2.24
N ARG A 295 -9.60 -18.27 -3.38
CA ARG A 295 -10.74 -17.48 -3.88
C ARG A 295 -11.93 -18.36 -4.20
N GLN A 296 -11.72 -19.47 -4.93
CA GLN A 296 -12.78 -20.42 -5.27
C GLN A 296 -13.42 -21.03 -4.01
N LYS A 297 -12.62 -21.36 -2.99
CA LYS A 297 -13.14 -21.81 -1.69
C LYS A 297 -13.97 -20.72 -1.01
N GLY A 298 -13.48 -19.48 -1.00
CA GLY A 298 -14.22 -18.32 -0.47
C GLY A 298 -15.57 -18.11 -1.16
N ASP A 299 -15.59 -18.14 -2.49
CA ASP A 299 -16.82 -18.00 -3.29
C ASP A 299 -17.80 -19.16 -3.01
N THR A 300 -17.28 -20.38 -2.89
CA THR A 300 -18.08 -21.57 -2.58
C THR A 300 -18.72 -21.46 -1.20
N ASN A 301 -17.96 -21.05 -0.19
CA ASN A 301 -18.46 -20.87 1.17
C ASN A 301 -19.47 -19.72 1.26
N ARG A 302 -19.22 -18.60 0.58
CA ARG A 302 -20.17 -17.49 0.45
C ARG A 302 -21.50 -17.94 -0.15
N LYS A 303 -21.44 -18.75 -1.21
CA LYS A 303 -22.62 -19.32 -1.87
C LYS A 303 -23.40 -20.21 -0.91
N THR A 304 -22.73 -21.10 -0.20
CA THR A 304 -23.34 -21.99 0.79
C THR A 304 -24.03 -21.21 1.92
N ILE A 305 -23.42 -20.14 2.45
CA ILE A 305 -24.07 -19.25 3.42
C ILE A 305 -25.34 -18.62 2.85
N SER A 306 -25.26 -18.11 1.60
CA SER A 306 -26.44 -17.55 0.94
C SER A 306 -27.56 -18.57 0.77
N GLU A 307 -27.23 -19.78 0.33
CA GLU A 307 -28.18 -20.89 0.15
C GLU A 307 -28.85 -21.26 1.49
N GLY A 308 -28.12 -21.27 2.60
CA GLY A 308 -28.67 -21.55 3.93
C GLY A 308 -29.67 -20.48 4.38
N CYS A 309 -29.33 -19.21 4.21
CA CYS A 309 -30.28 -18.13 4.49
C CYS A 309 -31.50 -18.13 3.56
N ASP A 310 -31.35 -18.59 2.30
CA ASP A 310 -32.49 -18.75 1.38
C ASP A 310 -33.42 -19.89 1.79
N LEU A 311 -32.87 -21.00 2.32
CA LEU A 311 -33.66 -22.08 2.90
C LEU A 311 -34.45 -21.60 4.11
N GLU A 312 -33.83 -20.84 5.01
CA GLU A 312 -34.51 -20.23 6.18
C GLU A 312 -35.71 -19.36 5.76
N ILE A 313 -35.53 -18.45 4.80
CA ILE A 313 -36.62 -17.63 4.27
C ILE A 313 -37.73 -18.50 3.67
N THR A 314 -37.37 -19.61 3.02
CA THR A 314 -38.33 -20.55 2.43
C THR A 314 -39.08 -21.34 3.50
N LEU A 315 -38.42 -21.72 4.60
CA LEU A 315 -39.05 -22.37 5.75
C LEU A 315 -40.07 -21.44 6.41
N ILE A 316 -39.72 -20.18 6.65
CA ILE A 316 -40.66 -19.18 7.21
C ILE A 316 -41.90 -19.05 6.32
N LYS A 317 -41.72 -18.99 4.98
CA LYS A 317 -42.84 -18.94 4.03
C LYS A 317 -43.72 -20.19 4.13
N LYS A 318 -43.12 -21.38 4.19
CA LYS A 318 -43.85 -22.65 4.27
C LYS A 318 -44.58 -22.81 5.60
N MET A 319 -43.96 -22.41 6.70
CA MET A 319 -44.62 -22.31 8.00
C MET A 319 -45.82 -21.35 7.93
N GLY A 320 -45.65 -20.22 7.25
CA GLY A 320 -46.73 -19.29 6.97
C GLY A 320 -47.89 -19.92 6.18
N GLU A 321 -47.60 -20.66 5.11
CA GLU A 321 -48.61 -21.38 4.32
C GLU A 321 -49.39 -22.38 5.17
N ILE A 322 -48.71 -23.16 6.02
CA ILE A 322 -49.34 -24.11 6.96
C ILE A 322 -50.31 -23.38 7.90
N VAL A 323 -49.86 -22.28 8.50
CA VAL A 323 -50.68 -21.50 9.45
C VAL A 323 -51.86 -20.82 8.75
N MET A 324 -51.67 -20.34 7.52
CA MET A 324 -52.75 -19.76 6.73
C MET A 324 -53.81 -20.79 6.36
N HIS A 325 -53.40 -22.03 6.02
CA HIS A 325 -54.35 -23.13 5.81
C HIS A 325 -55.16 -23.44 7.08
N LEU A 326 -54.50 -23.47 8.25
CA LEU A 326 -55.19 -23.68 9.53
C LEU A 326 -56.16 -22.54 9.86
N HIS A 327 -55.85 -21.29 9.52
CA HIS A 327 -56.79 -20.17 9.65
C HIS A 327 -58.01 -20.33 8.76
N GLN A 328 -57.79 -20.65 7.48
CA GLN A 328 -58.86 -20.79 6.48
C GLN A 328 -59.81 -21.95 6.81
N THR A 329 -59.30 -22.94 7.52
CA THR A 329 -60.03 -24.15 7.93
C THR A 329 -60.38 -24.16 9.41
N SER A 330 -60.34 -23.02 10.13
CA SER A 330 -60.46 -22.98 11.59
C SER A 330 -61.74 -23.58 12.19
N GLY A 331 -62.83 -23.67 11.42
CA GLY A 331 -64.06 -24.37 11.82
C GLY A 331 -64.08 -25.87 11.54
N ASN A 332 -63.07 -26.40 10.85
CA ASN A 332 -62.99 -27.78 10.37
C ASN A 332 -61.88 -28.59 11.06
N TRP A 333 -61.24 -28.06 12.10
CA TRP A 333 -60.28 -28.81 12.90
C TRP A 333 -60.37 -28.44 14.38
N GLU A 334 -59.99 -29.40 15.23
CA GLU A 334 -59.89 -29.23 16.67
C GLU A 334 -58.50 -29.65 17.15
N LEU A 335 -58.05 -29.11 18.28
CA LEU A 335 -56.77 -29.49 18.86
C LEU A 335 -56.96 -30.74 19.73
N GLN A 336 -56.27 -31.83 19.42
CA GLN A 336 -56.19 -33.02 20.26
C GLN A 336 -54.72 -33.34 20.50
N GLU A 337 -54.31 -33.43 21.78
CA GLU A 337 -52.92 -33.71 22.16
C GLU A 337 -51.92 -32.80 21.40
N ASP A 338 -52.20 -31.49 21.39
CA ASP A 338 -51.41 -30.45 20.70
C ASP A 338 -51.28 -30.61 19.17
N THR A 339 -52.07 -31.49 18.55
CA THR A 339 -52.08 -31.72 17.11
C THR A 339 -53.44 -31.31 16.50
N PRO A 340 -53.47 -30.61 15.36
CA PRO A 340 -54.72 -30.30 14.67
C PRO A 340 -55.34 -31.58 14.06
N VAL A 341 -56.56 -31.92 14.48
CA VAL A 341 -57.35 -33.02 13.95
C VAL A 341 -58.46 -32.46 13.08
N PHE A 342 -58.43 -32.78 11.79
CA PHE A 342 -59.37 -32.27 10.79
C PHE A 342 -60.62 -33.14 10.67
N ASN A 343 -61.78 -32.48 10.54
CA ASN A 343 -63.08 -33.10 10.30
C ASN A 343 -63.34 -33.41 8.81
N ASN A 344 -62.47 -32.93 7.92
CA ASN A 344 -62.59 -33.04 6.46
C ASN A 344 -61.30 -33.61 5.85
N ASP A 345 -61.44 -34.69 5.07
CA ASP A 345 -60.33 -35.36 4.38
C ASP A 345 -59.56 -34.44 3.42
N SER A 346 -60.23 -33.47 2.78
CA SER A 346 -59.58 -32.54 1.85
C SER A 346 -58.62 -31.61 2.59
N ASP A 347 -59.04 -31.07 3.73
CA ASP A 347 -58.25 -30.14 4.53
C ASP A 347 -57.06 -30.86 5.19
N LEU A 348 -57.27 -32.11 5.63
CA LEU A 348 -56.21 -32.99 6.12
C LEU A 348 -55.16 -33.28 5.04
N LYS A 349 -55.59 -33.60 3.82
CA LYS A 349 -54.67 -33.89 2.70
C LYS A 349 -53.80 -32.69 2.35
N GLU A 350 -54.39 -31.50 2.30
CA GLU A 350 -53.65 -30.26 2.02
C GLU A 350 -52.66 -29.93 3.14
N HIS A 351 -53.09 -30.06 4.41
CA HIS A 351 -52.19 -29.86 5.55
C HIS A 351 -50.98 -30.80 5.52
N ASN A 352 -51.22 -32.10 5.27
CA ASN A 352 -50.16 -33.10 5.15
C ASN A 352 -49.22 -32.82 3.97
N LEU A 353 -49.75 -32.30 2.85
CA LEU A 353 -48.95 -31.90 1.70
C LEU A 353 -48.01 -30.73 2.05
N LEU A 354 -48.53 -29.69 2.71
CA LEU A 354 -47.74 -28.53 3.14
C LEU A 354 -46.67 -28.95 4.17
N TRP A 355 -47.03 -29.79 5.13
CA TRP A 355 -46.09 -30.31 6.13
C TRP A 355 -44.98 -31.14 5.48
N SER A 356 -45.31 -32.03 4.54
CA SER A 356 -44.31 -32.80 3.79
C SER A 356 -43.37 -31.91 2.96
N GLN A 357 -43.86 -30.79 2.43
CA GLN A 357 -43.01 -29.81 1.74
C GLN A 357 -42.08 -29.08 2.71
N PHE A 358 -42.58 -28.70 3.89
CA PHE A 358 -41.78 -28.09 4.96
C PHE A 358 -40.66 -29.03 5.42
N GLU A 359 -40.98 -30.29 5.73
CA GLU A 359 -40.01 -31.32 6.13
C GLU A 359 -38.90 -31.51 5.08
N LYS A 360 -39.26 -31.55 3.79
CA LYS A 360 -38.27 -31.67 2.70
C LYS A 360 -37.29 -30.50 2.65
N ILE A 361 -37.71 -29.30 3.07
CA ILE A 361 -36.84 -28.13 3.12
C ILE A 361 -36.00 -28.16 4.40
N SER A 362 -36.59 -28.58 5.53
CA SER A 362 -35.86 -28.76 6.79
C SER A 362 -34.71 -29.75 6.63
N VAL A 363 -34.96 -30.91 6.01
CA VAL A 363 -33.90 -31.91 5.72
C VAL A 363 -32.79 -31.32 4.84
N LYS A 364 -33.11 -30.42 3.89
CA LYS A 364 -32.09 -29.73 3.08
C LYS A 364 -31.29 -28.74 3.90
N GLN A 365 -31.90 -28.06 4.88
CA GLN A 365 -31.21 -27.16 5.79
C GLN A 365 -30.24 -27.95 6.67
N ASP A 366 -30.67 -29.09 7.22
CA ASP A 366 -29.83 -29.98 8.03
C ASP A 366 -28.62 -30.48 7.22
N GLN A 367 -28.86 -30.98 6.00
CA GLN A 367 -27.78 -31.41 5.09
C GLN A 367 -26.80 -30.29 4.76
N LEU A 368 -27.28 -29.05 4.62
CA LEU A 368 -26.43 -27.90 4.35
C LEU A 368 -25.60 -27.50 5.57
N ASN A 369 -26.19 -27.56 6.77
CA ASN A 369 -25.51 -27.29 8.02
C ASN A 369 -24.40 -28.33 8.27
N GLU A 370 -24.68 -29.62 8.07
CA GLU A 370 -23.68 -30.69 8.13
C GLU A 370 -22.54 -30.47 7.13
N LEU A 371 -22.86 -30.05 5.89
CA LEU A 371 -21.87 -29.73 4.86
C LEU A 371 -21.00 -28.52 5.26
N MET A 372 -21.60 -27.49 5.85
CA MET A 372 -20.87 -26.31 6.35
C MET A 372 -19.92 -26.67 7.48
N GLU A 373 -20.40 -27.42 8.47
CA GLU A 373 -19.60 -27.88 9.61
C GLU A 373 -18.42 -28.73 9.14
N LYS A 374 -18.67 -29.68 8.23
CA LYS A 374 -17.63 -30.53 7.65
C LYS A 374 -16.56 -29.70 6.93
N ARG A 375 -16.95 -28.74 6.10
CA ARG A 375 -16.00 -27.88 5.37
C ARG A 375 -15.15 -27.02 6.31
N MET A 376 -15.76 -26.49 7.37
CA MET A 376 -15.02 -25.70 8.36
C MET A 376 -14.01 -26.53 9.17
N LYS A 377 -14.24 -27.83 9.33
CA LYS A 377 -13.31 -28.76 9.99
C LYS A 377 -12.17 -29.24 9.07
N GLU A 378 -12.39 -29.28 7.75
CA GLU A 378 -11.43 -29.79 6.76
C GLU A 378 -10.42 -28.72 6.26
N ASP A 379 -10.77 -27.43 6.33
CA ASP A 379 -9.91 -26.29 5.92
C ASP A 379 -8.99 -25.81 7.07
#